data_AF-A0A9P0JVR7-F1
#
_entry.id   AF-A0A9P0JVR7-F1
#
_cell.length_a   1.000
_cell.length_b   1.000
_cell.length_c   1.000
_cell.angle_alpha   90.00
_cell.angle_beta   90.00
_cell.angle_gamma   90.00
#
_symmetry.space_group_name_H-M   'P 1'
#
loop_
_entity.id
_entity.type
_entity.pdbx_description
1 polymer ?
#
loop_
_entity_poly.entity_id
_entity_poly.type
_entity_poly.pdbx_seq_one_letter_code
_entity_poly.pdbx_strand_id
1 'polypeptide(L)'
;MESAFLKSLEPNINNVPSPRESQRAKDLNEGLKSLNLIDDIEETGDKSVLLLDDNERLLINSEQGFLKALNINPTDKLKVVSIFGNTGEGKSYTMNHLFFNGEEVFRTSSSQTSCTLGVWAKYNPQMKVICLDTEGLLGISKKENQRTRMLLKVLAVSDVIIFRTRAERLQRDMYSFLGGASKAYKDHFAASLQKAMGENASGGGAGFGPGVVVFHETRHTQTLHESAGVTQSAEDILQATFAQLNISYDAFSFIKYVGINSGSGPTSFKELEIAVMDKLDSTEVRSRRDAKYIYLTLKNLNDKFQNQLTNETPQLYLPAFFTCQEKCQSCHVGCKLSMGHKEEGEPHCSDQNCLFQHQYQNCVYLCKACYKNGHRTVVKPSYQSAQDSSWSGYFSFVWSGYLIECSRCGIIYQSRKHWYGNKNPEDCAVRIQVVHVWPGDKIYFQEKCLFGSYNSAQKVLDGVTMVSEVLASVSSQPKKVISDWAADKIAPSYWRPNHEIKVGILVKKGNSY
;
A
#
# COMPACT_ATOMS: atom_id res chain seq x y z
N MET A 1 -18.35 12.85 59.06
CA MET A 1 -17.27 13.85 59.02
C MET A 1 -17.54 14.71 57.79
N GLU A 2 -18.59 15.54 57.92
CA GLU A 2 -19.04 16.49 56.91
C GLU A 2 -18.47 17.86 57.24
N SER A 3 -17.87 18.52 56.26
CA SER A 3 -17.89 19.98 56.15
C SER A 3 -17.55 20.38 54.72
N ALA A 4 -17.92 21.54 54.19
CA ALA A 4 -19.13 22.31 54.25
C ALA A 4 -18.97 23.37 53.15
N PHE A 5 -20.10 23.83 52.61
CA PHE A 5 -20.28 25.10 51.87
C PHE A 5 -19.71 25.27 50.45
N LEU A 6 -20.59 24.96 49.49
CA LEU A 6 -20.90 25.82 48.35
C LEU A 6 -21.31 27.23 48.81
N LYS A 7 -20.70 28.27 48.23
CA LYS A 7 -21.33 29.40 47.50
C LYS A 7 -20.43 30.65 47.53
N SER A 8 -20.04 31.14 46.36
CA SER A 8 -20.32 32.52 45.90
C SER A 8 -19.60 32.78 44.58
N LEU A 9 -20.39 33.02 43.53
CA LEU A 9 -19.98 33.62 42.27
C LEU A 9 -20.09 35.15 42.41
N GLU A 10 -19.05 35.90 42.06
CA GLU A 10 -19.20 37.21 41.42
C GLU A 10 -18.10 37.43 40.35
N PRO A 11 -18.41 38.14 39.24
CA PRO A 11 -17.53 38.31 38.08
C PRO A 11 -16.82 39.68 38.06
N ASN A 12 -15.81 39.81 37.18
CA ASN A 12 -15.05 41.01 36.81
C ASN A 12 -13.93 41.49 37.74
N ILE A 13 -12.68 41.16 37.37
CA ILE A 13 -11.56 42.10 37.48
C ILE A 13 -10.78 42.07 36.15
N ASN A 14 -10.67 43.26 35.55
CA ASN A 14 -9.89 43.57 34.36
C ASN A 14 -8.43 43.17 34.55
N ASN A 15 -7.96 42.16 33.79
CA ASN A 15 -6.53 41.95 33.59
C ASN A 15 -6.08 42.71 32.34
N VAL A 16 -5.54 43.91 32.55
CA VAL A 16 -4.68 44.58 31.58
C VAL A 16 -3.37 43.77 31.52
N PRO A 17 -2.93 43.27 30.36
CA PRO A 17 -1.72 42.46 30.28
C PRO A 17 -0.50 43.32 30.59
N SER A 18 0.40 42.78 31.41
CA SER A 18 1.62 43.49 31.82
C SER A 18 2.50 43.80 30.59
N PRO A 19 3.32 44.88 30.60
CA PRO A 19 4.20 45.21 29.47
C PRO A 19 5.15 44.06 29.09
N ARG A 20 5.51 43.20 30.05
CA ARG A 20 6.38 42.03 29.83
C ARG A 20 5.67 40.88 29.11
N GLU A 21 4.37 40.68 29.34
CA GLU A 21 3.59 39.67 28.61
C GLU A 21 3.26 40.12 27.19
N SER A 22 3.05 41.42 26.98
CA SER A 22 2.86 41.99 25.64
C SER A 22 4.15 41.97 24.80
N GLN A 23 5.31 42.16 25.44
CA GLN A 23 6.62 41.99 24.78
C GLN A 23 6.86 40.53 24.38
N ARG A 24 6.62 39.58 25.30
CA ARG A 24 6.83 38.15 25.05
C ARG A 24 5.84 37.59 24.02
N ALA A 25 4.62 38.11 23.97
CA ALA A 25 3.65 37.80 22.92
C ALA A 25 4.05 38.41 21.57
N LYS A 26 4.67 39.60 21.54
CA LYS A 26 5.24 40.18 20.31
C LYS A 26 6.47 39.40 19.83
N ASP A 27 7.36 38.98 20.71
CA ASP A 27 8.53 38.15 20.39
C ASP A 27 8.12 36.74 19.90
N LEU A 28 7.08 36.15 20.49
CA LEU A 28 6.49 34.90 19.98
C LEU A 28 5.80 35.09 18.63
N ASN A 29 5.17 36.25 18.39
CA ASN A 29 4.47 36.54 17.14
C ASN A 29 5.44 36.92 16.01
N GLU A 30 6.59 37.54 16.33
CA GLU A 30 7.72 37.71 15.40
C GLU A 30 8.45 36.37 15.13
N GLY A 31 8.59 35.52 16.16
CA GLY A 31 9.07 34.13 16.04
C GLY A 31 8.13 33.20 15.24
N LEU A 32 6.83 33.46 15.24
CA LEU A 32 5.83 32.75 14.43
C LEU A 32 5.69 33.32 13.02
N LYS A 33 5.89 34.63 12.82
CA LYS A 33 5.98 35.23 11.48
C LYS A 33 7.21 34.76 10.70
N SER A 34 8.30 34.44 11.40
CA SER A 34 9.49 33.79 10.81
C SER A 34 9.31 32.30 10.51
N LEU A 35 8.14 31.72 10.79
CA LEU A 35 7.74 30.35 10.42
C LEU A 35 6.72 30.31 9.26
N ASN A 36 6.30 31.45 8.71
CA ASN A 36 5.54 31.51 7.46
C ASN A 36 6.49 31.41 6.26
N LEU A 37 6.92 30.19 5.94
CA LEU A 37 7.71 29.85 4.75
C LEU A 37 6.89 29.87 3.44
N ILE A 38 5.97 30.83 3.26
CA ILE A 38 5.12 30.88 2.05
C ILE A 38 5.37 32.11 1.18
N ASP A 39 6.03 33.17 1.66
CA ASP A 39 6.15 34.40 0.87
C ASP A 39 7.57 34.82 0.44
N ASP A 40 8.61 34.03 0.70
CA ASP A 40 9.96 34.30 0.20
C ASP A 40 10.55 33.07 -0.53
N ILE A 41 10.09 32.82 -1.75
CA ILE A 41 10.97 32.19 -2.74
C ILE A 41 11.96 33.29 -3.12
N GLU A 42 12.99 33.48 -2.30
CA GLU A 42 14.13 34.35 -2.63
C GLU A 42 14.62 33.97 -4.04
N GLU A 43 14.66 34.97 -4.93
CA GLU A 43 15.04 34.86 -6.35
C GLU A 43 16.49 34.43 -6.60
N THR A 44 17.22 34.01 -5.56
CA THR A 44 18.60 33.54 -5.66
C THR A 44 18.60 32.02 -5.66
N GLY A 45 18.78 31.45 -6.86
CA GLY A 45 19.00 30.02 -7.08
C GLY A 45 20.30 29.48 -6.47
N ASP A 46 20.79 30.06 -5.37
CA ASP A 46 22.01 29.72 -4.63
C ASP A 46 21.73 28.75 -3.48
N LYS A 47 20.54 28.78 -2.88
CA LYS A 47 20.15 27.86 -1.79
C LYS A 47 19.40 26.62 -2.31
N SER A 48 19.20 25.63 -1.44
CA SER A 48 18.34 24.47 -1.71
C SER A 48 16.86 24.82 -1.52
N VAL A 49 15.97 24.08 -2.19
CA VAL A 49 14.52 24.29 -2.19
C VAL A 49 13.81 23.13 -1.49
N LEU A 50 12.87 23.43 -0.60
CA LEU A 50 12.01 22.40 0.01
C LEU A 50 10.98 21.90 -1.03
N LEU A 51 11.10 20.64 -1.45
CA LEU A 51 10.17 20.01 -2.39
C LEU A 51 8.97 19.39 -1.67
N LEU A 52 9.23 18.57 -0.63
CA LEU A 52 8.21 17.87 0.15
C LEU A 52 8.34 18.28 1.61
N ASP A 53 7.23 18.64 2.25
CA ASP A 53 7.19 19.00 3.68
C ASP A 53 7.06 17.78 4.62
N ASP A 54 7.03 18.01 5.93
CA ASP A 54 6.85 16.98 6.97
C ASP A 54 5.43 16.36 6.99
N ASN A 55 4.52 16.87 6.15
CA ASN A 55 3.18 16.35 5.93
C ASN A 55 3.07 15.64 4.58
N GLU A 56 4.20 15.35 3.92
CA GLU A 56 4.26 14.67 2.63
C GLU A 56 3.57 15.47 1.50
N ARG A 57 3.54 16.81 1.59
CA ARG A 57 2.94 17.68 0.58
C ARG A 57 4.01 18.20 -0.35
N LEU A 58 3.78 18.06 -1.66
CA LEU A 58 4.60 18.68 -2.69
C LEU A 58 4.31 20.19 -2.72
N LEU A 59 5.31 21.01 -2.42
CA LEU A 59 5.14 22.47 -2.32
C LEU A 59 5.12 23.15 -3.69
N ILE A 60 5.67 22.49 -4.72
CA ILE A 60 5.73 23.02 -6.08
C ILE A 60 4.58 22.45 -6.92
N ASN A 61 3.64 23.31 -7.32
CA ASN A 61 2.37 22.90 -7.93
C ASN A 61 2.34 22.94 -9.48
N SER A 62 3.42 23.38 -10.12
CA SER A 62 3.54 23.42 -11.58
C SER A 62 4.93 23.01 -12.10
N GLU A 63 4.96 22.56 -13.35
CA GLU A 63 6.21 22.24 -14.08
C GLU A 63 7.11 23.47 -14.20
N GLN A 64 6.54 24.62 -14.58
CA GLN A 64 7.29 25.87 -14.69
C GLN A 64 7.85 26.31 -13.33
N GLY A 65 7.08 26.13 -12.25
CA GLY A 65 7.53 26.41 -10.90
C GLY A 65 8.71 25.53 -10.49
N PHE A 66 8.71 24.25 -10.89
CA PHE A 66 9.80 23.33 -10.60
C PHE A 66 11.10 23.72 -11.32
N LEU A 67 11.01 24.05 -12.60
CA LEU A 67 12.14 24.53 -13.38
C LEU A 67 12.71 25.84 -12.83
N LYS A 68 11.83 26.80 -12.51
CA LYS A 68 12.22 28.10 -11.96
C LYS A 68 12.89 27.94 -10.59
N ALA A 69 12.28 27.19 -9.68
CA ALA A 69 12.78 27.03 -8.31
C ALA A 69 14.16 26.36 -8.26
N LEU A 70 14.42 25.38 -9.13
CA LEU A 70 15.71 24.70 -9.21
C LEU A 70 16.69 25.35 -10.19
N ASN A 71 16.32 26.44 -10.84
CA ASN A 71 17.11 27.12 -11.87
C ASN A 71 17.58 26.16 -12.98
N ILE A 72 16.65 25.33 -13.50
CA ILE A 72 16.92 24.34 -14.54
C ILE A 72 16.48 24.88 -15.90
N ASN A 73 17.34 24.76 -16.91
CA ASN A 73 16.94 25.07 -18.29
C ASN A 73 15.98 23.98 -18.80
N PRO A 74 14.86 24.34 -19.46
CA PRO A 74 13.89 23.36 -19.98
C PRO A 74 14.48 22.33 -20.95
N THR A 75 15.60 22.66 -21.59
CA THR A 75 16.31 21.79 -22.54
C THR A 75 17.31 20.84 -21.87
N ASP A 76 17.61 21.04 -20.59
CA ASP A 76 18.57 20.21 -19.88
C ASP A 76 17.99 18.81 -19.60
N LYS A 77 18.72 17.80 -20.08
CA LYS A 77 18.49 16.40 -19.72
C LYS A 77 19.35 16.07 -18.51
N LEU A 78 18.74 15.57 -17.45
CA LEU A 78 19.40 15.37 -16.16
C LEU A 78 19.06 14.04 -15.51
N LYS A 79 19.86 13.65 -14.50
CA LYS A 79 19.60 12.51 -13.60
C LYS A 79 19.23 13.02 -12.19
N VAL A 80 18.72 12.13 -11.36
CA VAL A 80 18.37 12.41 -9.96
C VAL A 80 19.23 11.56 -9.03
N VAL A 81 19.87 12.21 -8.06
CA VAL A 81 20.57 11.54 -6.95
C VAL A 81 19.88 11.90 -5.65
N SER A 82 19.59 10.89 -4.83
CA SER A 82 19.04 11.11 -3.50
C SER A 82 19.88 10.41 -2.44
N ILE A 83 19.94 10.98 -1.23
CA ILE A 83 20.61 10.36 -0.10
C ILE A 83 19.59 9.91 0.97
N PHE A 84 19.77 8.72 1.52
CA PHE A 84 19.00 8.17 2.63
C PHE A 84 19.96 7.73 3.74
N GLY A 85 19.41 7.47 4.93
CA GLY A 85 20.18 7.12 6.11
C GLY A 85 19.51 7.64 7.38
N ASN A 86 19.99 7.18 8.53
CA ASN A 86 19.44 7.59 9.81
C ASN A 86 19.70 9.08 10.09
N THR A 87 18.91 9.62 11.01
CA THR A 87 19.12 10.99 11.51
C THR A 87 20.48 11.08 12.20
N GLY A 88 21.22 12.17 11.96
CA GLY A 88 22.55 12.38 12.55
C GLY A 88 23.72 11.71 11.82
N GLU A 89 23.51 10.97 10.73
CA GLU A 89 24.60 10.30 10.00
C GLU A 89 25.33 11.20 8.97
N GLY A 90 24.99 12.49 8.90
CA GLY A 90 25.68 13.48 8.05
C GLY A 90 25.30 13.40 6.57
N LYS A 91 24.01 13.19 6.26
CA LYS A 91 23.49 13.15 4.88
C LYS A 91 23.70 14.47 4.13
N SER A 92 23.18 15.57 4.67
CA SER A 92 23.33 16.92 4.10
C SER A 92 24.80 17.31 3.93
N TYR A 93 25.64 16.97 4.93
CA TYR A 93 27.09 17.14 4.85
C TYR A 93 27.71 16.35 3.70
N THR A 94 27.34 15.08 3.53
CA THR A 94 27.80 14.24 2.42
C THR A 94 27.39 14.83 1.06
N MET A 95 26.15 15.30 0.93
CA MET A 95 25.65 15.90 -0.31
C MET A 95 26.39 17.19 -0.68
N ASN A 96 26.64 18.06 0.30
CA ASN A 96 27.40 19.30 0.11
C ASN A 96 28.83 19.01 -0.37
N HIS A 97 29.51 18.05 0.24
CA HIS A 97 30.87 17.68 -0.15
C HIS A 97 30.93 17.00 -1.52
N LEU A 98 29.95 16.15 -1.84
CA LEU A 98 29.94 15.38 -3.07
C LEU A 98 29.55 16.21 -4.30
N PHE A 99 28.60 17.13 -4.17
CA PHE A 99 28.03 17.85 -5.31
C PHE A 99 28.29 19.35 -5.31
N PHE A 100 28.77 19.93 -4.21
CA PHE A 100 28.90 21.38 -4.06
C PHE A 100 30.24 21.78 -3.45
N ASN A 101 31.28 20.96 -3.61
CA ASN A 101 32.64 21.22 -3.12
C ASN A 101 32.73 21.57 -1.62
N GLY A 102 31.77 21.09 -0.82
CA GLY A 102 31.68 21.37 0.62
C GLY A 102 30.93 22.65 0.98
N GLU A 103 30.43 23.42 0.01
CA GLU A 103 29.58 24.58 0.29
C GLU A 103 28.26 24.15 0.93
N GLU A 104 27.81 24.89 1.94
CA GLU A 104 26.62 24.56 2.72
C GLU A 104 25.32 24.93 1.97
N VAL A 105 25.01 24.18 0.92
CA VAL A 105 23.79 24.33 0.13
C VAL A 105 22.60 23.67 0.83
N PHE A 106 22.81 22.46 1.37
CA PHE A 106 21.90 21.81 2.29
C PHE A 106 22.33 22.11 3.72
N ARG A 107 21.40 22.62 4.53
CA ARG A 107 21.69 23.05 5.89
C ARG A 107 22.17 21.88 6.75
N THR A 108 23.30 22.05 7.43
CA THR A 108 23.83 21.07 8.38
C THR A 108 23.56 21.51 9.82
N SER A 109 23.52 20.55 10.75
CA SER A 109 23.41 20.85 12.17
C SER A 109 24.16 19.82 13.00
N SER A 110 24.79 20.28 14.07
CA SER A 110 25.43 19.44 15.09
C SER A 110 24.45 18.99 16.18
N SER A 111 23.20 19.48 16.16
CA SER A 111 22.21 19.17 17.20
C SER A 111 21.58 17.79 16.99
N GLN A 112 21.43 17.03 18.09
CA GLN A 112 20.70 15.76 18.12
C GLN A 112 19.18 15.92 17.89
N THR A 113 18.66 17.14 18.02
CA THR A 113 17.23 17.46 17.82
C THR A 113 16.96 18.14 16.48
N SER A 114 18.00 18.61 15.79
CA SER A 114 17.86 19.20 14.46
C SER A 114 17.99 18.10 13.41
N CYS A 115 16.96 17.94 12.61
CA CYS A 115 16.97 17.03 11.47
C CYS A 115 16.46 17.79 10.24
N THR A 116 16.95 17.40 9.07
CA THR A 116 16.34 17.78 7.79
C THR A 116 14.88 17.35 7.85
N LEU A 117 13.95 18.31 7.79
CA LEU A 117 12.53 18.03 7.71
C LEU A 117 12.14 18.00 6.22
N GLY A 118 11.41 16.96 5.81
CA GLY A 118 10.97 16.82 4.44
C GLY A 118 12.07 16.41 3.46
N VAL A 119 11.94 16.84 2.21
CA VAL A 119 12.90 16.57 1.12
C VAL A 119 13.31 17.88 0.47
N TRP A 120 14.61 18.16 0.50
CA TRP A 120 15.22 19.34 -0.08
C TRP A 120 15.89 19.00 -1.40
N ALA A 121 15.87 19.94 -2.34
CA ALA A 121 16.44 19.75 -3.66
C ALA A 121 17.34 20.88 -4.11
N LYS A 122 18.34 20.52 -4.91
CA LYS A 122 19.21 21.45 -5.62
C LYS A 122 19.63 20.86 -6.96
N TYR A 123 19.62 21.68 -8.02
CA TYR A 123 20.24 21.30 -9.29
C TYR A 123 21.73 21.64 -9.29
N ASN A 124 22.57 20.68 -9.67
CA ASN A 124 23.95 20.90 -10.04
C ASN A 124 24.05 20.94 -11.58
N PRO A 125 24.36 22.10 -12.18
CA PRO A 125 24.43 22.25 -13.64
C PRO A 125 25.70 21.63 -14.26
N GLN A 126 26.80 21.54 -13.52
CA GLN A 126 28.05 20.94 -14.02
C GLN A 126 27.87 19.43 -14.25
N MET A 127 27.21 18.76 -13.31
CA MET A 127 26.96 17.32 -13.37
C MET A 127 25.64 16.96 -14.04
N LYS A 128 24.76 17.95 -14.26
CA LYS A 128 23.38 17.77 -14.74
C LYS A 128 22.60 16.80 -13.87
N VAL A 129 22.60 17.07 -12.57
CA VAL A 129 21.96 16.22 -11.55
C VAL A 129 21.09 17.05 -10.62
N ILE A 130 19.88 16.58 -10.36
CA ILE A 130 19.09 17.05 -9.20
C ILE A 130 19.50 16.23 -7.99
N CYS A 131 20.00 16.92 -6.98
CA CYS A 131 20.40 16.39 -5.68
C CYS A 131 19.21 16.50 -4.72
N LEU A 132 18.81 15.39 -4.10
CA LEU A 132 17.72 15.32 -3.13
C LEU A 132 18.26 14.91 -1.75
N ASP A 133 18.22 15.83 -0.79
CA ASP A 133 18.53 15.55 0.61
C ASP A 133 17.24 15.24 1.38
N THR A 134 17.23 14.13 2.11
CA THR A 134 16.00 13.61 2.74
C THR A 134 16.04 13.68 4.26
N GLU A 135 14.85 13.73 4.86
CA GLU A 135 14.68 13.42 6.27
C GLU A 135 15.27 12.04 6.63
N GLY A 136 15.79 11.90 7.85
CA GLY A 136 16.37 10.64 8.33
C GLY A 136 15.34 9.58 8.72
N LEU A 137 15.64 8.31 8.38
CA LEU A 137 14.73 7.17 8.52
C LEU A 137 14.16 6.97 9.94
N LEU A 138 15.04 6.98 10.95
CA LEU A 138 14.72 6.65 12.35
C LEU A 138 14.66 7.90 13.28
N GLY A 139 13.90 8.94 12.92
CA GLY A 139 13.65 10.08 13.82
C GLY A 139 12.57 9.79 14.87
N ILE A 140 12.66 10.44 16.05
CA ILE A 140 11.76 10.32 17.25
C ILE A 140 10.30 10.83 16.97
N SER A 141 9.95 11.06 15.71
CA SER A 141 8.65 11.63 15.32
C SER A 141 7.53 10.60 15.38
N LYS A 142 6.33 11.05 15.78
CA LYS A 142 5.09 10.26 15.75
C LYS A 142 4.59 9.93 14.32
N LYS A 143 5.24 10.45 13.27
CA LYS A 143 4.85 10.33 11.85
C LYS A 143 5.75 9.40 11.01
N GLU A 144 6.28 8.33 11.60
CA GLU A 144 7.22 7.42 10.92
C GLU A 144 6.70 6.85 9.59
N ASN A 145 5.40 6.52 9.55
CA ASN A 145 4.72 5.98 8.38
C ASN A 145 4.67 6.98 7.19
N GLN A 146 4.34 8.24 7.47
CA GLN A 146 4.30 9.30 6.45
C GLN A 146 5.69 9.56 5.88
N ARG A 147 6.69 9.63 6.76
CA ARG A 147 8.09 9.75 6.35
C ARG A 147 8.53 8.59 5.47
N THR A 148 8.24 7.36 5.85
CA THR A 148 8.62 6.19 5.05
C THR A 148 7.97 6.22 3.66
N ARG A 149 6.69 6.61 3.57
CA ARG A 149 6.00 6.77 2.29
C ARG A 149 6.61 7.89 1.43
N MET A 150 6.95 9.03 2.04
CA MET A 150 7.67 10.14 1.39
C MET A 150 8.99 9.66 0.78
N LEU A 151 9.79 8.91 1.55
CA LEU A 151 11.08 8.39 1.12
C LEU A 151 10.94 7.39 -0.05
N LEU A 152 9.90 6.58 -0.05
CA LEU A 152 9.60 5.66 -1.14
C LEU A 152 9.15 6.38 -2.42
N LYS A 153 8.47 7.53 -2.32
CA LYS A 153 8.21 8.43 -3.47
C LYS A 153 9.49 9.00 -4.06
N VAL A 154 10.43 9.43 -3.21
CA VAL A 154 11.75 9.91 -3.65
C VAL A 154 12.52 8.79 -4.36
N LEU A 155 12.54 7.59 -3.78
CA LEU A 155 13.20 6.43 -4.37
C LEU A 155 12.71 6.13 -5.80
N ALA A 156 11.42 6.29 -6.06
CA ALA A 156 10.85 6.05 -7.38
C ALA A 156 11.36 7.04 -8.46
N VAL A 157 11.69 8.28 -8.09
CA VAL A 157 12.21 9.30 -9.02
C VAL A 157 13.73 9.35 -9.12
N SER A 158 14.45 8.74 -8.18
CA SER A 158 15.92 8.69 -8.14
C SER A 158 16.55 7.74 -9.13
N ASP A 159 17.66 8.13 -9.75
CA ASP A 159 18.45 7.25 -10.62
C ASP A 159 19.55 6.54 -9.84
N VAL A 160 20.20 7.27 -8.93
CA VAL A 160 21.17 6.72 -7.97
C VAL A 160 20.75 7.12 -6.57
N ILE A 161 20.86 6.16 -5.66
CA ILE A 161 20.53 6.31 -4.25
C ILE A 161 21.78 6.09 -3.43
N ILE A 162 22.13 7.05 -2.60
CA ILE A 162 23.22 6.92 -1.63
C ILE A 162 22.57 6.52 -0.30
N PHE A 163 22.82 5.31 0.18
CA PHE A 163 22.47 4.92 1.55
C PHE A 163 23.66 5.19 2.45
N ARG A 164 23.60 6.30 3.18
CA ARG A 164 24.64 6.71 4.14
C ARG A 164 24.43 5.98 5.46
N THR A 165 25.48 5.41 6.02
CA THR A 165 25.51 4.96 7.42
C THR A 165 26.86 5.17 8.08
N ARG A 166 26.83 5.49 9.39
CA ARG A 166 28.02 5.58 10.26
C ARG A 166 28.02 4.53 11.38
N ALA A 167 27.18 3.50 11.26
CA ALA A 167 27.18 2.39 12.19
C ALA A 167 28.49 1.61 12.09
N GLU A 168 28.95 0.98 13.18
CA GLU A 168 30.14 0.13 13.14
C GLU A 168 29.93 -1.16 12.33
N ARG A 169 28.68 -1.49 12.01
CA ARG A 169 28.29 -2.65 11.18
C ARG A 169 27.01 -2.30 10.41
N LEU A 170 26.87 -2.89 9.22
CA LEU A 170 25.61 -2.82 8.48
C LEU A 170 24.50 -3.58 9.24
N GLN A 171 23.52 -2.83 9.72
CA GLN A 171 22.43 -3.36 10.53
C GLN A 171 21.33 -3.98 9.68
N ARG A 172 20.55 -4.90 10.27
CA ARG A 172 19.39 -5.54 9.62
C ARG A 172 18.41 -4.50 9.06
N ASP A 173 18.24 -3.36 9.73
CA ASP A 173 17.28 -2.33 9.35
C ASP A 173 17.57 -1.75 7.95
N MET A 174 18.84 -1.63 7.55
CA MET A 174 19.20 -1.24 6.18
C MET A 174 18.70 -2.26 5.17
N TYR A 175 18.96 -3.56 5.40
CA TYR A 175 18.53 -4.63 4.50
C TYR A 175 17.00 -4.70 4.41
N SER A 176 16.31 -4.61 5.55
CA SER A 176 14.84 -4.58 5.62
C SER A 176 14.26 -3.39 4.87
N PHE A 177 14.83 -2.19 5.04
CA PHE A 177 14.39 -0.99 4.34
C PHE A 177 14.61 -1.12 2.83
N LEU A 178 15.82 -1.44 2.40
CA LEU A 178 16.15 -1.58 0.98
C LEU A 178 15.33 -2.68 0.30
N GLY A 179 15.17 -3.84 0.95
CA GLY A 179 14.34 -4.92 0.43
C GLY A 179 12.86 -4.57 0.35
N GLY A 180 12.32 -3.96 1.41
CA GLY A 180 10.94 -3.48 1.40
C GLY A 180 10.71 -2.40 0.32
N ALA A 181 11.68 -1.53 0.10
CA ALA A 181 11.62 -0.48 -0.91
C ALA A 181 11.69 -1.05 -2.33
N SER A 182 12.56 -2.03 -2.55
CA SER A 182 12.64 -2.80 -3.80
C SER A 182 11.29 -3.46 -4.09
N LYS A 183 10.68 -4.12 -3.11
CA LYS A 183 9.37 -4.74 -3.26
C LYS A 183 8.27 -3.72 -3.57
N ALA A 184 8.23 -2.61 -2.82
CA ALA A 184 7.26 -1.54 -3.06
C ALA A 184 7.39 -0.95 -4.47
N TYR A 185 8.62 -0.83 -4.98
CA TYR A 185 8.87 -0.37 -6.34
C TYR A 185 8.30 -1.32 -7.39
N LYS A 186 8.56 -2.63 -7.28
CA LYS A 186 8.02 -3.63 -8.21
C LYS A 186 6.49 -3.66 -8.18
N ASP A 187 5.92 -3.70 -6.98
CA ASP A 187 4.50 -3.96 -6.80
C ASP A 187 3.64 -2.74 -7.16
N HIS A 188 4.15 -1.51 -6.94
CA HIS A 188 3.31 -0.30 -7.00
C HIS A 188 3.81 0.79 -7.97
N PHE A 189 5.12 0.91 -8.20
CA PHE A 189 5.67 2.02 -8.99
C PHE A 189 5.99 1.63 -10.42
N ALA A 190 6.54 0.44 -10.67
CA ALA A 190 7.07 0.04 -11.97
C ALA A 190 6.06 0.26 -13.12
N ALA A 191 4.83 -0.25 -12.96
CA ALA A 191 3.78 -0.10 -13.97
C ALA A 191 3.35 1.37 -14.17
N SER A 192 3.22 2.14 -13.08
CA SER A 192 2.83 3.55 -13.14
C SER A 192 3.90 4.40 -13.82
N LEU A 193 5.18 4.12 -13.56
CA LEU A 193 6.33 4.79 -14.17
C LEU A 193 6.45 4.46 -15.67
N GLN A 194 6.27 3.20 -16.06
CA GLN A 194 6.27 2.79 -17.46
C GLN A 194 5.17 3.51 -18.25
N LYS A 195 3.95 3.61 -17.70
CA LYS A 195 2.85 4.38 -18.31
C LYS A 195 3.18 5.87 -18.45
N ALA A 196 3.78 6.49 -17.42
CA ALA A 196 4.11 7.92 -17.42
C ALA A 196 5.24 8.30 -18.39
N MET A 197 6.16 7.36 -18.67
CA MET A 197 7.30 7.61 -19.58
C MET A 197 6.94 7.45 -21.07
N GLY A 198 5.80 6.85 -21.40
CA GLY A 198 5.27 6.72 -22.77
C GLY A 198 6.08 5.76 -23.67
N GLU A 199 5.44 5.24 -24.72
CA GLU A 199 6.05 4.31 -25.70
C GLU A 199 7.21 4.93 -26.51
N ASN A 200 7.42 6.25 -26.42
CA ASN A 200 8.43 7.01 -27.16
C ASN A 200 9.84 7.02 -26.53
N ALA A 201 10.05 6.30 -25.42
CA ALA A 201 11.40 6.04 -24.92
C ALA A 201 12.12 5.02 -25.83
N SER A 202 12.55 5.49 -27.00
CA SER A 202 13.36 4.75 -27.98
C SER A 202 14.81 4.58 -27.46
N GLY A 203 14.95 3.81 -26.38
CA GLY A 203 16.20 3.44 -25.74
C GLY A 203 15.89 2.37 -24.70
N GLY A 204 16.22 1.12 -25.04
CA GLY A 204 15.77 -0.08 -24.34
C GLY A 204 15.97 -0.05 -22.81
N GLY A 205 14.95 -0.55 -22.11
CA GLY A 205 15.00 -0.76 -20.67
C GLY A 205 13.83 -0.19 -19.87
N ALA A 206 12.59 -0.51 -20.26
CA ALA A 206 11.46 -0.43 -19.34
C ALA A 206 11.66 -1.48 -18.22
N GLY A 207 12.58 -1.24 -17.28
CA GLY A 207 12.94 -2.23 -16.26
C GLY A 207 14.03 -1.85 -15.24
N PHE A 208 14.59 -0.63 -15.24
CA PHE A 208 15.68 -0.30 -14.32
C PHE A 208 15.19 0.63 -13.20
N GLY A 209 14.99 0.06 -12.01
CA GLY A 209 14.86 0.85 -10.80
C GLY A 209 16.16 1.57 -10.45
N PRO A 210 16.18 2.35 -9.35
CA PRO A 210 17.37 3.08 -8.94
C PRO A 210 18.55 2.15 -8.67
N GLY A 211 19.76 2.63 -8.92
CA GLY A 211 20.97 2.02 -8.40
C GLY A 211 21.21 2.43 -6.96
N VAL A 212 21.77 1.54 -6.13
CA VAL A 212 22.05 1.83 -4.71
C VAL A 212 23.55 1.80 -4.45
N VAL A 213 24.08 2.88 -3.88
CA VAL A 213 25.44 2.98 -3.35
C VAL A 213 25.35 3.02 -1.82
N VAL A 214 25.78 1.96 -1.16
CA VAL A 214 25.86 1.89 0.30
C VAL A 214 27.18 2.55 0.72
N PHE A 215 27.08 3.75 1.27
CA PHE A 215 28.21 4.50 1.79
C PHE A 215 28.34 4.28 3.29
N HIS A 216 29.29 3.44 3.67
CA HIS A 216 29.48 2.96 5.04
C HIS A 216 30.78 3.54 5.60
N GLU A 217 30.66 4.43 6.58
CA GLU A 217 31.81 5.00 7.28
C GLU A 217 31.94 4.37 8.67
N THR A 218 33.04 3.67 8.91
CA THR A 218 33.38 3.10 10.21
C THR A 218 34.46 3.92 10.91
N ARG A 219 34.55 3.75 12.24
CA ARG A 219 35.58 4.41 13.07
C ARG A 219 36.50 3.43 13.76
N HIS A 220 35.92 2.35 14.31
CA HIS A 220 36.66 1.39 15.12
C HIS A 220 36.57 -0.04 14.58
N THR A 221 35.75 -0.27 13.55
CA THR A 221 35.63 -1.55 12.87
C THR A 221 36.16 -1.50 11.44
N GLN A 222 36.53 -2.69 10.96
CA GLN A 222 36.90 -2.91 9.57
C GLN A 222 35.67 -2.79 8.67
N THR A 223 35.88 -2.19 7.50
CA THR A 223 34.87 -2.11 6.44
C THR A 223 34.65 -3.48 5.79
N LEU A 224 33.63 -3.61 4.93
CA LEU A 224 33.48 -4.84 4.14
C LEU A 224 34.60 -5.02 3.11
N HIS A 225 35.26 -3.94 2.67
CA HIS A 225 36.42 -4.05 1.79
C HIS A 225 37.61 -4.72 2.48
N GLU A 226 37.80 -4.46 3.78
CA GLU A 226 38.85 -5.09 4.58
C GLU A 226 38.47 -6.51 5.01
N SER A 227 37.18 -6.77 5.21
CA SER A 227 36.65 -8.09 5.55
C SER A 227 36.56 -9.03 4.34
N ALA A 228 36.54 -8.45 3.13
CA ALA A 228 36.54 -9.18 1.87
C ALA A 228 37.85 -9.96 1.71
N GLY A 229 37.72 -11.29 1.59
CA GLY A 229 38.85 -12.16 1.28
C GLY A 229 39.23 -12.09 -0.20
N VAL A 230 40.27 -12.83 -0.59
CA VAL A 230 40.76 -12.88 -1.99
C VAL A 230 39.69 -13.38 -2.99
N THR A 231 38.72 -14.16 -2.51
CA THR A 231 37.71 -14.84 -3.33
C THR A 231 36.36 -14.14 -3.38
N GLN A 232 36.13 -13.11 -2.57
CA GLN A 232 34.81 -12.46 -2.43
C GLN A 232 34.97 -10.95 -2.40
N SER A 233 34.17 -10.25 -3.19
CA SER A 233 34.04 -8.80 -3.13
C SER A 233 33.14 -8.35 -1.97
N ALA A 234 33.18 -7.06 -1.64
CA ALA A 234 32.27 -6.49 -0.64
C ALA A 234 30.80 -6.63 -1.07
N GLU A 235 30.53 -6.54 -2.37
CA GLU A 235 29.21 -6.77 -2.95
C GLU A 235 28.76 -8.23 -2.81
N ASP A 236 29.67 -9.21 -2.94
CA ASP A 236 29.34 -10.63 -2.70
C ASP A 236 28.91 -10.87 -1.25
N ILE A 237 29.55 -10.18 -0.30
CA ILE A 237 29.17 -10.24 1.13
C ILE A 237 27.79 -9.63 1.35
N LEU A 238 27.50 -8.47 0.73
CA LEU A 238 26.17 -7.87 0.77
C LEU A 238 25.10 -8.81 0.22
N GLN A 239 25.34 -9.38 -0.97
CA GLN A 239 24.44 -10.30 -1.63
C GLN A 239 24.19 -11.56 -0.78
N ALA A 240 25.25 -12.16 -0.22
CA ALA A 240 25.14 -13.29 0.69
C ALA A 240 24.29 -12.95 1.92
N THR A 241 24.43 -11.74 2.46
CA THR A 241 23.65 -11.29 3.63
C THR A 241 22.17 -11.11 3.28
N PHE A 242 21.84 -10.50 2.13
CA PHE A 242 20.47 -10.42 1.63
C PHE A 242 19.84 -11.82 1.48
N ALA A 243 20.59 -12.77 0.91
CA ALA A 243 20.14 -14.15 0.74
C ALA A 243 19.91 -14.86 2.09
N GLN A 244 20.83 -14.69 3.05
CA GLN A 244 20.68 -15.25 4.41
C GLN A 244 19.46 -14.68 5.14
N LEU A 245 19.14 -13.40 4.93
CA LEU A 245 17.96 -12.76 5.51
C LEU A 245 16.66 -13.08 4.75
N ASN A 246 16.74 -13.80 3.62
CA ASN A 246 15.62 -14.03 2.71
C ASN A 246 14.94 -12.73 2.24
N ILE A 247 15.75 -11.72 1.92
CA ILE A 247 15.31 -10.39 1.47
C ILE A 247 15.73 -10.20 0.00
N SER A 248 14.75 -9.99 -0.87
CA SER A 248 14.98 -9.67 -2.30
C SER A 248 15.18 -8.17 -2.51
N TYR A 249 16.07 -7.82 -3.44
CA TYR A 249 16.38 -6.44 -3.82
C TYR A 249 16.40 -6.23 -5.34
N ASP A 250 15.84 -7.15 -6.11
CA ASP A 250 15.93 -7.18 -7.58
C ASP A 250 15.11 -6.11 -8.32
N ALA A 251 14.63 -5.07 -7.62
CA ALA A 251 14.13 -3.86 -8.27
C ALA A 251 15.25 -2.86 -8.55
N PHE A 252 16.32 -2.91 -7.75
CA PHE A 252 17.48 -2.06 -7.94
C PHE A 252 18.32 -2.53 -9.12
N SER A 253 18.82 -1.60 -9.92
CA SER A 253 19.66 -1.92 -11.06
C SER A 253 21.04 -2.45 -10.64
N PHE A 254 21.57 -1.92 -9.54
CA PHE A 254 22.78 -2.41 -8.91
C PHE A 254 22.77 -2.11 -7.41
N ILE A 255 23.62 -2.83 -6.67
CA ILE A 255 24.02 -2.44 -5.32
C ILE A 255 25.55 -2.40 -5.26
N LYS A 256 26.10 -1.24 -4.88
CA LYS A 256 27.54 -0.98 -4.77
C LYS A 256 27.88 -0.66 -3.33
N TYR A 257 28.98 -1.22 -2.83
CA TYR A 257 29.50 -0.87 -1.51
C TYR A 257 30.66 0.10 -1.63
N VAL A 258 30.66 1.15 -0.80
CA VAL A 258 31.77 2.08 -0.60
C VAL A 258 32.02 2.19 0.89
N GLY A 259 33.05 1.51 1.36
CA GLY A 259 33.45 1.48 2.77
C GLY A 259 34.66 2.35 3.03
N ILE A 260 34.55 3.30 3.97
CA ILE A 260 35.69 4.09 4.42
C ILE A 260 35.89 3.95 5.93
N ASN A 261 37.14 3.84 6.36
CA ASN A 261 37.50 3.89 7.77
C ASN A 261 38.12 5.25 8.06
N SER A 262 37.37 6.14 8.72
CA SER A 262 37.79 7.54 8.92
C SER A 262 38.67 7.74 10.16
N GLY A 263 38.78 6.75 11.06
CA GLY A 263 39.61 6.85 12.27
C GLY A 263 39.37 8.13 13.08
N SER A 264 40.38 9.03 13.11
CA SER A 264 40.30 10.36 13.74
C SER A 264 40.32 11.54 12.75
N GLY A 265 40.46 11.27 11.44
CA GLY A 265 40.55 12.29 10.40
C GLY A 265 39.20 12.72 9.82
N PRO A 266 39.18 13.76 8.97
CA PRO A 266 37.99 14.12 8.21
C PRO A 266 37.64 13.03 7.19
N THR A 267 36.34 12.87 6.93
CA THR A 267 35.80 11.93 5.95
C THR A 267 36.31 12.27 4.54
N SER A 268 36.91 11.29 3.85
CA SER A 268 37.25 11.43 2.43
C SER A 268 36.09 10.97 1.55
N PHE A 269 35.57 11.86 0.71
CA PHE A 269 34.44 11.57 -0.19
C PHE A 269 34.86 11.13 -1.59
N LYS A 270 36.17 11.07 -1.87
CA LYS A 270 36.69 10.82 -3.23
C LYS A 270 36.25 9.48 -3.82
N GLU A 271 36.29 8.41 -3.04
CA GLU A 271 35.87 7.08 -3.51
C GLU A 271 34.36 7.03 -3.78
N LEU A 272 33.57 7.68 -2.93
CA LEU A 272 32.13 7.83 -3.14
C LEU A 272 31.84 8.65 -4.39
N GLU A 273 32.56 9.75 -4.60
CA GLU A 273 32.44 10.60 -5.78
C GLU A 273 32.70 9.83 -7.06
N ILE A 274 33.82 9.11 -7.13
CA ILE A 274 34.15 8.26 -8.28
C ILE A 274 33.05 7.22 -8.53
N ALA A 275 32.59 6.53 -7.49
CA ALA A 275 31.57 5.50 -7.62
C ALA A 275 30.21 6.06 -8.08
N VAL A 276 29.81 7.23 -7.57
CA VAL A 276 28.55 7.87 -7.96
C VAL A 276 28.62 8.41 -9.38
N MET A 277 29.73 9.06 -9.78
CA MET A 277 29.89 9.59 -11.13
C MET A 277 29.95 8.50 -12.19
N ASP A 278 30.67 7.40 -11.92
CA ASP A 278 30.69 6.21 -12.80
C ASP A 278 29.26 5.70 -13.09
N LYS A 279 28.44 5.60 -12.04
CA LYS A 279 27.05 5.14 -12.16
C LYS A 279 26.10 6.17 -12.77
N LEU A 280 26.42 7.45 -12.67
CA LEU A 280 25.68 8.52 -13.35
C LEU A 280 25.99 8.59 -14.85
N ASP A 281 27.14 8.10 -15.31
CA ASP A 281 27.44 8.01 -16.74
C ASP A 281 27.15 6.61 -17.33
N SER A 282 26.96 5.60 -16.49
CA SER A 282 26.60 4.26 -16.93
C SER A 282 25.16 4.15 -17.48
N THR A 283 24.96 3.08 -18.26
CA THR A 283 23.65 2.64 -18.78
C THR A 283 22.91 1.69 -17.82
N GLU A 284 23.45 1.43 -16.63
CA GLU A 284 22.80 0.56 -15.63
C GLU A 284 21.56 1.23 -15.01
N VAL A 285 21.54 2.56 -14.97
CA VAL A 285 20.40 3.35 -14.49
C VAL A 285 19.74 4.09 -15.66
N ARG A 286 18.54 4.62 -15.42
CA ARG A 286 17.76 5.37 -16.41
C ARG A 286 18.60 6.49 -17.06
N SER A 287 18.35 6.72 -18.35
CA SER A 287 18.99 7.80 -19.09
C SER A 287 18.58 9.18 -18.58
N ARG A 288 19.43 10.18 -18.87
CA ARG A 288 19.13 11.60 -18.60
C ARG A 288 17.82 11.98 -19.29
N ARG A 289 16.91 12.64 -18.56
CA ARG A 289 15.55 12.97 -19.02
C ARG A 289 15.19 14.42 -18.70
N ASP A 290 14.13 14.93 -19.32
CA ASP A 290 13.65 16.28 -19.00
C ASP A 290 13.19 16.35 -17.54
N ALA A 291 13.55 17.45 -16.89
CA ALA A 291 13.07 17.78 -15.54
C ALA A 291 11.54 17.73 -15.43
N LYS A 292 10.83 18.04 -16.53
CA LYS A 292 9.37 17.87 -16.66
C LYS A 292 8.90 16.47 -16.25
N TYR A 293 9.54 15.42 -16.76
CA TYR A 293 9.11 14.05 -16.49
C TYR A 293 9.40 13.64 -15.03
N ILE A 294 10.46 14.18 -14.45
CA ILE A 294 10.77 13.99 -13.02
C ILE A 294 9.70 14.64 -12.15
N TYR A 295 9.36 15.90 -12.45
CA TYR A 295 8.31 16.63 -11.77
C TYR A 295 6.95 15.92 -11.88
N LEU A 296 6.54 15.57 -13.10
CA LEU A 296 5.25 14.91 -13.35
C LEU A 296 5.18 13.56 -12.65
N THR A 297 6.27 12.79 -12.64
CA THR A 297 6.34 11.54 -11.89
C THR A 297 6.15 11.77 -10.40
N LEU A 298 6.88 12.72 -9.82
CA LEU A 298 6.78 13.02 -8.39
C LEU A 298 5.38 13.51 -8.02
N LYS A 299 4.78 14.38 -8.85
CA LYS A 299 3.40 14.86 -8.68
C LYS A 299 2.39 13.73 -8.74
N ASN A 300 2.44 12.89 -9.77
CA ASN A 300 1.51 11.76 -9.93
C ASN A 300 1.60 10.78 -8.77
N LEU A 301 2.82 10.45 -8.31
CA LEU A 301 3.02 9.62 -7.12
C LEU A 301 2.48 10.31 -5.87
N ASN A 302 2.69 11.63 -5.75
CA ASN A 302 2.19 12.37 -4.62
C ASN A 302 0.66 12.33 -4.55
N ASP A 303 0.00 12.67 -5.65
CA ASP A 303 -1.45 12.71 -5.80
C ASP A 303 -2.08 11.33 -5.60
N LYS A 304 -1.51 10.28 -6.20
CA LYS A 304 -1.98 8.88 -6.06
C LYS A 304 -1.91 8.37 -4.62
N PHE A 305 -0.94 8.84 -3.83
CA PHE A 305 -0.67 8.33 -2.49
C PHE A 305 -0.88 9.37 -1.39
N GLN A 306 -1.83 10.29 -1.57
CA GLN A 306 -2.14 11.35 -0.59
C GLN A 306 -3.03 10.90 0.58
N ASN A 307 -3.75 9.77 0.47
CA ASN A 307 -4.72 9.38 1.50
C ASN A 307 -4.06 9.12 2.86
N GLN A 308 -4.83 9.32 3.94
CA GLN A 308 -4.32 9.09 5.30
C GLN A 308 -3.92 7.63 5.50
N LEU A 309 -2.76 7.42 6.13
CA LEU A 309 -2.32 6.10 6.55
C LEU A 309 -3.05 5.73 7.86
N THR A 310 -3.57 4.52 7.94
CA THR A 310 -4.07 3.99 9.22
C THR A 310 -2.87 3.72 10.13
N ASN A 311 -2.97 4.13 11.40
CA ASN A 311 -1.90 3.96 12.39
C ASN A 311 -1.59 2.49 12.72
N GLU A 312 -2.37 1.54 12.19
CA GLU A 312 -2.28 0.10 12.49
C GLU A 312 -1.36 -0.67 11.53
N THR A 313 -0.72 0.01 10.57
CA THR A 313 0.13 -0.68 9.59
C THR A 313 1.35 -1.28 10.31
N PRO A 314 1.57 -2.61 10.29
CA PRO A 314 2.75 -3.18 10.93
C PRO A 314 3.99 -2.64 10.25
N GLN A 315 4.91 -2.08 11.04
CA GLN A 315 6.16 -1.40 10.66
C GLN A 315 7.08 -2.21 9.70
N LEU A 316 6.73 -3.44 9.35
CA LEU A 316 7.56 -4.42 8.66
C LEU A 316 7.20 -4.62 7.17
N TYR A 317 6.11 -4.03 6.66
CA TYR A 317 5.70 -4.22 5.25
C TYR A 317 5.54 -2.90 4.50
N LEU A 318 6.65 -2.40 3.93
CA LEU A 318 6.69 -1.15 3.16
C LEU A 318 5.68 -1.06 1.99
N PRO A 319 5.38 -2.15 1.24
CA PRO A 319 4.38 -2.07 0.19
C PRO A 319 2.97 -1.70 0.71
N ALA A 320 2.64 -1.97 1.98
CA ALA A 320 1.35 -1.56 2.56
C ALA A 320 1.09 -0.05 2.48
N PHE A 321 2.12 0.79 2.41
CA PHE A 321 1.97 2.24 2.24
C PHE A 321 1.35 2.63 0.90
N PHE A 322 1.41 1.73 -0.08
CA PHE A 322 0.94 1.93 -1.45
C PHE A 322 -0.15 0.95 -1.86
N THR A 323 -0.49 -0.03 -1.02
CA THR A 323 -1.63 -0.91 -1.19
C THR A 323 -2.93 -0.20 -0.83
N CYS A 324 -3.99 -0.48 -1.57
CA CYS A 324 -5.34 -0.06 -1.25
C CYS A 324 -5.74 -0.52 0.16
N GLN A 325 -6.21 0.41 1.00
CA GLN A 325 -6.52 0.15 2.41
C GLN A 325 -7.90 -0.50 2.62
N GLU A 326 -8.66 -0.71 1.55
CA GLU A 326 -9.99 -1.29 1.59
C GLU A 326 -9.89 -2.78 1.94
N LYS A 327 -10.75 -3.22 2.87
CA LYS A 327 -10.84 -4.61 3.33
C LYS A 327 -12.18 -5.19 2.95
N CYS A 328 -12.19 -6.47 2.61
CA CYS A 328 -13.42 -7.20 2.34
C CYS A 328 -14.29 -7.21 3.61
N GLN A 329 -15.56 -6.84 3.48
CA GLN A 329 -16.50 -6.77 4.61
C GLN A 329 -16.80 -8.17 5.19
N SER A 330 -16.67 -9.22 4.38
CA SER A 330 -16.99 -10.60 4.79
C SER A 330 -15.82 -11.35 5.42
N CYS A 331 -14.60 -11.21 4.90
CA CYS A 331 -13.43 -11.96 5.38
C CYS A 331 -12.29 -11.09 5.92
N HIS A 332 -12.43 -9.77 5.86
CA HIS A 332 -11.45 -8.78 6.31
C HIS A 332 -10.08 -8.82 5.62
N VAL A 333 -9.91 -9.65 4.57
CA VAL A 333 -8.72 -9.63 3.72
C VAL A 333 -8.66 -8.31 2.95
N GLY A 334 -7.47 -7.69 2.91
CA GLY A 334 -7.22 -6.44 2.20
C GLY A 334 -7.17 -6.63 0.69
N CYS A 335 -7.48 -5.54 -0.03
CA CYS A 335 -7.26 -5.47 -1.47
C CYS A 335 -5.75 -5.56 -1.75
N LYS A 336 -5.35 -6.29 -2.80
CA LYS A 336 -3.93 -6.40 -3.21
C LYS A 336 -3.47 -5.29 -4.15
N LEU A 337 -4.40 -4.52 -4.70
CA LEU A 337 -4.12 -3.50 -5.70
C LEU A 337 -3.52 -2.24 -5.07
N SER A 338 -2.84 -1.43 -5.89
CA SER A 338 -2.31 -0.14 -5.47
C SER A 338 -3.42 0.84 -5.11
N MET A 339 -3.15 1.78 -4.21
CA MET A 339 -4.04 2.92 -3.95
C MET A 339 -4.38 3.66 -5.24
N GLY A 340 -5.61 4.16 -5.36
CA GLY A 340 -6.10 4.86 -6.57
C GLY A 340 -6.62 3.94 -7.68
N HIS A 341 -6.53 2.60 -7.55
CA HIS A 341 -7.00 1.68 -8.61
C HIS A 341 -8.49 1.85 -8.99
N LYS A 342 -9.35 2.29 -8.06
CA LYS A 342 -10.76 2.60 -8.35
C LYS A 342 -10.91 3.72 -9.38
N GLU A 343 -10.07 4.75 -9.30
CA GLU A 343 -10.07 5.88 -10.24
C GLU A 343 -9.55 5.46 -11.61
N GLU A 344 -8.67 4.46 -11.64
CA GLU A 344 -8.18 3.79 -12.87
C GLU A 344 -9.22 2.80 -13.46
N GLY A 345 -10.39 2.62 -12.81
CA GLY A 345 -11.46 1.73 -13.26
C GLY A 345 -11.24 0.25 -12.94
N GLU A 346 -10.22 -0.10 -12.15
CA GLU A 346 -9.96 -1.49 -11.76
C GLU A 346 -10.77 -1.86 -10.49
N PRO A 347 -11.55 -2.96 -10.51
CA PRO A 347 -12.28 -3.41 -9.34
C PRO A 347 -11.33 -4.02 -8.31
N HIS A 348 -11.71 -3.94 -7.04
CA HIS A 348 -10.93 -4.55 -5.97
C HIS A 348 -10.67 -6.05 -6.18
N CYS A 349 -9.45 -6.47 -5.86
CA CYS A 349 -9.01 -7.85 -6.03
C CYS A 349 -8.28 -8.38 -4.80
N SER A 350 -8.38 -9.68 -4.56
CA SER A 350 -7.57 -10.44 -3.61
C SER A 350 -7.37 -11.88 -4.11
N ASP A 351 -6.22 -12.47 -3.83
CA ASP A 351 -5.88 -13.85 -4.22
C ASP A 351 -6.44 -14.90 -3.26
N GLN A 352 -6.82 -14.48 -2.05
CA GLN A 352 -7.38 -15.36 -1.04
C GLN A 352 -8.86 -15.64 -1.34
N ASN A 353 -9.32 -16.84 -1.00
CA ASN A 353 -10.75 -17.15 -1.06
C ASN A 353 -11.50 -16.37 0.03
N CYS A 354 -12.69 -15.86 -0.31
CA CYS A 354 -13.53 -15.16 0.65
C CYS A 354 -14.29 -16.15 1.56
N LEU A 355 -14.69 -15.68 2.75
CA LEU A 355 -15.59 -16.38 3.67
C LEU A 355 -17.03 -16.04 3.30
N PHE A 356 -17.90 -17.04 3.25
CA PHE A 356 -19.33 -16.80 3.03
C PHE A 356 -19.97 -16.25 4.31
N GLN A 357 -20.69 -15.14 4.19
CA GLN A 357 -21.49 -14.58 5.27
C GLN A 357 -22.90 -14.28 4.75
N HIS A 358 -23.89 -14.84 5.43
CA HIS A 358 -25.30 -14.73 5.03
C HIS A 358 -25.78 -13.27 4.94
N GLN A 359 -25.28 -12.39 5.81
CA GLN A 359 -25.63 -10.96 5.82
C GLN A 359 -25.27 -10.23 4.51
N TYR A 360 -24.27 -10.71 3.78
CA TYR A 360 -23.82 -10.12 2.52
C TYR A 360 -24.24 -10.93 1.28
N GLN A 361 -24.75 -12.16 1.46
CA GLN A 361 -25.07 -13.10 0.38
C GLN A 361 -23.97 -13.14 -0.69
N ASN A 362 -22.71 -13.23 -0.26
CA ASN A 362 -21.54 -12.96 -1.09
C ASN A 362 -21.15 -14.15 -1.99
N CYS A 363 -22.06 -14.54 -2.87
CA CYS A 363 -21.86 -15.63 -3.81
C CYS A 363 -22.45 -15.32 -5.20
N VAL A 364 -21.84 -15.89 -6.23
CA VAL A 364 -22.27 -15.76 -7.62
C VAL A 364 -22.50 -17.12 -8.27
N TYR A 365 -23.39 -17.15 -9.25
CA TYR A 365 -23.55 -18.31 -10.13
C TYR A 365 -22.58 -18.21 -11.31
N LEU A 366 -21.84 -19.30 -11.54
CA LEU A 366 -21.00 -19.51 -12.70
C LEU A 366 -21.62 -20.57 -13.61
N CYS A 367 -21.57 -20.37 -14.93
CA CYS A 367 -21.97 -21.41 -15.88
C CYS A 367 -21.07 -22.64 -15.75
N LYS A 368 -21.66 -23.80 -15.42
CA LYS A 368 -20.94 -25.06 -15.18
C LYS A 368 -20.21 -25.56 -16.44
N ALA A 369 -20.78 -25.34 -17.62
CA ALA A 369 -20.17 -25.70 -18.91
C ALA A 369 -18.96 -24.81 -19.24
N CYS A 370 -19.08 -23.48 -19.10
CA CYS A 370 -17.96 -22.57 -19.31
C CYS A 370 -16.82 -22.85 -18.34
N TYR A 371 -17.13 -23.13 -17.07
CA TYR A 371 -16.12 -23.43 -16.06
C TYR A 371 -15.33 -24.70 -16.38
N LYS A 372 -16.00 -25.76 -16.85
CA LYS A 372 -15.33 -26.99 -17.33
C LYS A 372 -14.39 -26.73 -18.51
N ASN A 373 -14.69 -25.73 -19.33
CA ASN A 373 -13.87 -25.30 -20.47
C ASN A 373 -12.85 -24.21 -20.09
N GLY A 374 -12.58 -24.00 -18.80
CA GLY A 374 -11.58 -23.03 -18.34
C GLY A 374 -12.02 -21.56 -18.38
N HIS A 375 -13.31 -21.28 -18.58
CA HIS A 375 -13.83 -19.91 -18.67
C HIS A 375 -14.71 -19.55 -17.46
N ARG A 376 -14.42 -18.40 -16.85
CA ARG A 376 -15.23 -17.83 -15.76
C ARG A 376 -16.33 -16.92 -16.33
N THR A 377 -17.54 -17.45 -16.48
CA THR A 377 -18.71 -16.69 -16.92
C THR A 377 -19.74 -16.62 -15.80
N VAL A 378 -19.92 -15.42 -15.24
CA VAL A 378 -20.94 -15.12 -14.23
C VAL A 378 -22.29 -15.03 -14.93
N VAL A 379 -23.30 -15.68 -14.35
CA VAL A 379 -24.66 -15.73 -14.88
C VAL A 379 -25.65 -15.28 -13.80
N LYS A 380 -26.78 -14.73 -14.22
CA LYS A 380 -27.83 -14.27 -13.30
C LYS A 380 -29.21 -14.79 -13.70
N PRO A 381 -30.07 -15.13 -12.72
CA PRO A 381 -31.49 -15.36 -12.98
C PRO A 381 -32.12 -14.10 -13.57
N SER A 382 -32.79 -14.24 -14.71
CA SER A 382 -33.49 -13.16 -15.39
C SER A 382 -34.93 -13.58 -15.71
N TYR A 383 -35.87 -12.65 -15.59
CA TYR A 383 -37.28 -12.83 -15.97
C TYR A 383 -37.58 -12.27 -17.37
N GLN A 384 -36.55 -11.82 -18.08
CA GLN A 384 -36.58 -11.23 -19.42
C GLN A 384 -35.36 -11.76 -20.21
N SER A 385 -35.54 -12.10 -21.49
CA SER A 385 -34.43 -12.47 -22.39
C SER A 385 -33.62 -11.23 -22.76
N ALA A 386 -32.29 -11.33 -22.80
CA ALA A 386 -31.43 -10.20 -23.14
C ALA A 386 -31.40 -9.89 -24.66
N GLN A 387 -32.01 -10.73 -25.50
CA GLN A 387 -31.94 -10.63 -26.96
C GLN A 387 -33.18 -10.01 -27.65
N ASP A 388 -34.24 -9.63 -26.93
CA ASP A 388 -35.47 -9.13 -27.55
C ASP A 388 -35.63 -7.61 -27.40
N SER A 389 -35.03 -6.85 -28.32
CA SER A 389 -35.30 -5.42 -28.53
C SER A 389 -36.35 -5.17 -29.62
N SER A 390 -37.25 -6.13 -29.85
CA SER A 390 -38.35 -5.99 -30.81
C SER A 390 -39.70 -6.23 -30.12
N TRP A 391 -40.62 -5.30 -30.30
CA TRP A 391 -41.96 -5.29 -29.71
C TRP A 391 -42.89 -6.43 -30.17
N SER A 392 -42.39 -7.39 -30.95
CA SER A 392 -43.15 -8.51 -31.53
C SER A 392 -43.01 -9.83 -30.75
N GLY A 393 -42.28 -9.88 -29.63
CA GLY A 393 -42.02 -11.09 -28.84
C GLY A 393 -42.94 -11.33 -27.63
N TYR A 394 -44.10 -10.70 -27.55
CA TYR A 394 -44.96 -10.70 -26.34
C TYR A 394 -45.70 -12.01 -26.00
N PHE A 395 -45.41 -13.14 -26.66
CA PHE A 395 -46.10 -14.40 -26.42
C PHE A 395 -45.14 -15.53 -26.03
N SER A 396 -44.86 -15.68 -24.72
CA SER A 396 -44.77 -16.99 -24.00
C SER A 396 -44.14 -16.95 -22.59
N PHE A 397 -43.52 -15.84 -22.14
CA PHE A 397 -42.67 -15.91 -20.94
C PHE A 397 -43.33 -15.63 -19.58
N VAL A 398 -44.58 -15.15 -19.54
CA VAL A 398 -45.31 -14.90 -18.28
C VAL A 398 -45.61 -16.21 -17.50
N TRP A 399 -45.59 -17.36 -18.17
CA TRP A 399 -45.83 -18.67 -17.56
C TRP A 399 -44.55 -19.53 -17.34
N SER A 400 -43.39 -19.02 -17.77
CA SER A 400 -42.13 -19.78 -17.92
C SER A 400 -41.20 -19.81 -16.71
N GLY A 401 -41.49 -19.02 -15.67
CA GLY A 401 -40.57 -18.85 -14.53
C GLY A 401 -39.33 -18.04 -14.88
N TYR A 402 -38.25 -18.18 -14.11
CA TYR A 402 -36.98 -17.48 -14.37
C TYR A 402 -36.07 -18.32 -15.25
N LEU A 403 -35.24 -17.64 -16.04
CA LEU A 403 -34.24 -18.22 -16.93
C LEU A 403 -32.85 -17.85 -16.45
N ILE A 404 -31.85 -18.69 -16.72
CA ILE A 404 -30.44 -18.33 -16.57
C ILE A 404 -29.81 -18.42 -17.96
N GLU A 405 -29.34 -17.30 -18.46
CA GLU A 405 -28.68 -17.19 -19.76
C GLU A 405 -27.18 -16.97 -19.58
N CYS A 406 -26.39 -17.73 -20.33
CA CYS A 406 -24.96 -17.58 -20.44
C CYS A 406 -24.64 -16.96 -21.80
N SER A 407 -23.88 -15.86 -21.82
CA SER A 407 -23.49 -15.18 -23.07
C SER A 407 -22.76 -16.06 -24.08
N ARG A 408 -22.19 -17.20 -23.63
CA ARG A 408 -21.49 -18.17 -24.48
C ARG A 408 -22.25 -19.45 -24.76
N CYS A 409 -23.20 -19.83 -23.90
CA CYS A 409 -23.91 -21.11 -23.99
C CYS A 409 -25.42 -20.95 -24.26
N GLY A 410 -25.93 -19.72 -24.34
CA GLY A 410 -27.35 -19.43 -24.41
C GLY A 410 -28.07 -19.77 -23.10
N ILE A 411 -29.33 -20.17 -23.19
CA ILE A 411 -30.16 -20.52 -22.02
C ILE A 411 -29.66 -21.82 -21.40
N ILE A 412 -29.11 -21.75 -20.19
CA ILE A 412 -28.56 -22.90 -19.47
C ILE A 412 -29.54 -23.47 -18.42
N TYR A 413 -30.57 -22.70 -18.04
CA TYR A 413 -31.58 -23.14 -17.08
C TYR A 413 -32.92 -22.45 -17.30
N GLN A 414 -34.01 -23.19 -17.06
CA GLN A 414 -35.39 -22.69 -17.05
C GLN A 414 -36.13 -23.31 -15.87
N SER A 415 -36.70 -22.48 -15.00
CA SER A 415 -37.28 -22.95 -13.75
C SER A 415 -38.61 -23.69 -13.89
N ARG A 416 -39.30 -23.55 -15.03
CA ARG A 416 -40.53 -24.28 -15.35
C ARG A 416 -40.42 -25.04 -16.67
N LYS A 417 -39.38 -25.87 -16.79
CA LYS A 417 -39.23 -26.78 -17.93
C LYS A 417 -40.17 -28.00 -17.83
N HIS A 418 -40.45 -28.47 -16.62
CA HIS A 418 -41.36 -29.61 -16.35
C HIS A 418 -42.40 -29.23 -15.30
N TRP A 419 -43.57 -29.88 -15.33
CA TRP A 419 -44.70 -29.61 -14.42
C TRP A 419 -44.40 -30.01 -12.96
N TYR A 420 -43.52 -30.99 -12.76
CA TYR A 420 -42.98 -31.41 -11.46
C TYR A 420 -41.53 -31.88 -11.62
N GLY A 421 -40.74 -31.84 -10.55
CA GLY A 421 -39.38 -32.40 -10.53
C GLY A 421 -38.29 -31.56 -11.20
N ASN A 422 -38.47 -30.23 -11.34
CA ASN A 422 -37.39 -29.37 -11.82
C ASN A 422 -36.22 -29.38 -10.83
N LYS A 423 -35.02 -29.71 -11.33
CA LYS A 423 -33.77 -29.67 -10.54
C LYS A 423 -33.43 -28.23 -10.19
N ASN A 424 -32.74 -28.02 -9.06
CA ASN A 424 -32.20 -26.72 -8.75
C ASN A 424 -31.12 -26.35 -9.78
N PRO A 425 -30.94 -25.05 -10.07
CA PRO A 425 -29.94 -24.63 -11.04
C PRO A 425 -28.53 -25.10 -10.64
N GLU A 426 -28.23 -25.21 -9.35
CA GLU A 426 -26.91 -25.61 -8.83
C GLU A 426 -26.57 -27.08 -9.10
N ASP A 427 -27.57 -27.94 -9.14
CA ASP A 427 -27.38 -29.37 -9.41
C ASP A 427 -26.96 -29.59 -10.87
N CYS A 428 -27.53 -28.79 -11.79
CA CYS A 428 -27.49 -29.09 -13.21
C CYS A 428 -26.75 -28.05 -14.09
N ALA A 429 -26.91 -26.76 -13.82
CA ALA A 429 -26.53 -25.69 -14.75
C ALA A 429 -25.45 -24.74 -14.23
N VAL A 430 -25.44 -24.46 -12.93
CA VAL A 430 -24.56 -23.45 -12.33
C VAL A 430 -23.68 -24.02 -11.22
N ARG A 431 -22.57 -23.34 -10.94
CA ARG A 431 -21.70 -23.56 -9.78
C ARG A 431 -21.69 -22.30 -8.93
N ILE A 432 -21.79 -22.45 -7.62
CA ILE A 432 -21.66 -21.32 -6.68
C ILE A 432 -20.18 -21.03 -6.44
N GLN A 433 -19.82 -19.74 -6.52
CA GLN A 433 -18.52 -19.23 -6.10
C GLN A 433 -18.72 -18.12 -5.07
N VAL A 434 -18.07 -18.23 -3.91
CA VAL A 434 -18.02 -17.17 -2.90
C VAL A 434 -17.10 -16.05 -3.39
N VAL A 435 -17.55 -14.80 -3.28
CA VAL A 435 -16.82 -13.60 -3.77
C VAL A 435 -16.59 -12.61 -2.64
N HIS A 436 -15.56 -11.77 -2.80
CA HIS A 436 -15.29 -10.68 -1.86
C HIS A 436 -16.35 -9.57 -1.95
N VAL A 437 -16.57 -8.90 -0.82
CA VAL A 437 -17.54 -7.81 -0.68
C VAL A 437 -16.77 -6.57 -0.28
N TRP A 438 -16.73 -5.55 -1.13
CA TRP A 438 -15.92 -4.36 -0.91
C TRP A 438 -16.76 -3.13 -0.58
N PRO A 439 -16.28 -2.21 0.27
CA PRO A 439 -17.00 -0.98 0.59
C PRO A 439 -17.20 -0.09 -0.63
N GLY A 440 -18.44 0.39 -0.81
CA GLY A 440 -18.81 1.33 -1.87
C GLY A 440 -18.99 0.71 -3.26
N ASP A 441 -18.58 -0.54 -3.48
CA ASP A 441 -19.01 -1.27 -4.67
C ASP A 441 -20.52 -1.42 -4.56
N LYS A 442 -21.26 -0.97 -5.59
CA LYS A 442 -22.64 -1.41 -5.77
C LYS A 442 -22.55 -2.93 -5.72
N ILE A 443 -23.21 -3.53 -4.74
CA ILE A 443 -23.29 -4.98 -4.65
C ILE A 443 -24.00 -5.38 -5.95
N TYR A 444 -23.23 -5.69 -7.00
CA TYR A 444 -23.74 -6.15 -8.30
C TYR A 444 -24.57 -7.44 -8.12
N PHE A 445 -24.49 -8.02 -6.92
CA PHE A 445 -25.13 -9.22 -6.44
C PHE A 445 -26.48 -8.93 -5.73
N GLN A 446 -26.90 -7.66 -5.63
CA GLN A 446 -28.14 -7.24 -4.95
C GLN A 446 -29.35 -7.11 -5.89
N GLU A 447 -29.31 -7.68 -7.09
CA GLU A 447 -30.54 -8.27 -7.65
C GLU A 447 -30.66 -9.64 -7.02
N LYS A 448 -31.26 -9.69 -5.81
CA LYS A 448 -31.57 -10.89 -5.01
C LYS A 448 -31.06 -12.17 -5.67
N CYS A 449 -29.89 -12.67 -5.27
CA CYS A 449 -29.73 -14.13 -5.28
C CYS A 449 -31.03 -14.65 -4.67
N LEU A 450 -31.85 -15.35 -5.46
CA LEU A 450 -33.15 -15.85 -5.05
C LEU A 450 -32.95 -17.00 -4.05
N PHE A 451 -32.22 -16.75 -2.96
CA PHE A 451 -32.56 -17.30 -1.66
C PHE A 451 -33.97 -16.78 -1.39
N GLY A 452 -34.93 -17.64 -1.71
CA GLY A 452 -36.26 -17.25 -2.15
C GLY A 452 -36.94 -16.20 -1.28
N SER A 453 -37.40 -15.12 -1.90
CA SER A 453 -38.48 -14.35 -1.31
C SER A 453 -39.77 -15.17 -1.42
N TYR A 454 -40.04 -16.08 -0.49
CA TYR A 454 -41.39 -16.45 -0.04
C TYR A 454 -41.28 -17.23 1.28
N ASN A 455 -41.92 -16.68 2.31
CA ASN A 455 -42.01 -17.18 3.68
C ASN A 455 -42.28 -18.69 3.73
N SER A 456 -41.27 -19.49 4.07
CA SER A 456 -41.46 -20.86 4.51
C SER A 456 -40.26 -21.27 5.36
N ALA A 457 -40.50 -21.55 6.65
CA ALA A 457 -39.48 -21.99 7.61
C ALA A 457 -38.71 -23.24 7.13
N GLN A 458 -39.33 -24.00 6.22
CA GLN A 458 -38.77 -25.17 5.56
C GLN A 458 -37.58 -24.85 4.62
N LYS A 459 -37.52 -23.65 4.02
CA LYS A 459 -36.42 -23.26 3.12
C LYS A 459 -35.26 -22.54 3.79
N VAL A 460 -35.45 -22.08 5.03
CA VAL A 460 -34.34 -21.60 5.88
C VAL A 460 -33.44 -22.77 6.26
N LEU A 461 -34.01 -23.97 6.45
CA LEU A 461 -33.24 -25.21 6.65
C LEU A 461 -32.45 -25.59 5.40
N ASP A 462 -33.07 -25.51 4.22
CA ASP A 462 -32.42 -25.84 2.95
C ASP A 462 -31.30 -24.85 2.59
N GLY A 463 -31.47 -23.56 2.89
CA GLY A 463 -30.40 -22.56 2.72
C GLY A 463 -29.19 -22.79 3.65
N VAL A 464 -29.41 -23.39 4.83
CA VAL A 464 -28.34 -23.71 5.79
C VAL A 464 -27.66 -25.05 5.46
N THR A 465 -28.39 -26.05 4.95
CA THR A 465 -27.82 -27.35 4.55
C THR A 465 -27.02 -27.28 3.25
N MET A 466 -27.49 -26.50 2.26
CA MET A 466 -26.84 -26.40 0.95
C MET A 466 -25.50 -25.65 0.99
N VAL A 467 -25.37 -24.68 1.91
CA VAL A 467 -24.13 -23.97 2.19
C VAL A 467 -23.14 -24.83 3.00
N SER A 468 -23.64 -25.77 3.81
CA SER A 468 -22.83 -26.69 4.62
C SER A 468 -22.05 -27.71 3.78
N GLU A 469 -22.62 -28.22 2.67
CA GLU A 469 -21.93 -29.20 1.82
C GLU A 469 -20.74 -28.59 1.05
N VAL A 470 -20.80 -27.30 0.69
CA VAL A 470 -19.67 -26.59 0.06
C VAL A 470 -18.64 -26.15 1.11
N LEU A 471 -19.07 -25.78 2.33
CA LEU A 471 -18.20 -25.34 3.44
C LEU A 471 -17.53 -26.47 4.23
N ALA A 472 -18.03 -27.71 4.16
CA ALA A 472 -17.43 -28.85 4.87
C ALA A 472 -15.98 -29.16 4.42
N SER A 473 -15.52 -28.59 3.31
CA SER A 473 -14.14 -28.71 2.83
C SER A 473 -13.18 -27.64 3.40
N VAL A 474 -13.67 -26.58 4.08
CA VAL A 474 -12.83 -25.42 4.48
C VAL A 474 -13.09 -24.88 5.90
N SER A 475 -14.15 -25.27 6.63
CA SER A 475 -14.36 -24.79 8.02
C SER A 475 -14.46 -25.90 9.06
N SER A 476 -13.66 -25.81 10.12
CA SER A 476 -13.60 -26.77 11.24
C SER A 476 -14.56 -26.42 12.40
N GLN A 477 -15.87 -26.38 12.17
CA GLN A 477 -16.84 -26.37 13.28
C GLN A 477 -17.77 -27.60 13.24
N PRO A 478 -18.09 -28.20 14.41
CA PRO A 478 -18.74 -29.49 14.47
C PRO A 478 -20.22 -29.40 14.07
N LYS A 479 -20.56 -30.13 13.01
CA LYS A 479 -21.91 -30.25 12.40
C LYS A 479 -23.05 -30.48 13.41
N LYS A 480 -22.78 -31.07 14.57
CA LYS A 480 -23.76 -31.35 15.64
C LYS A 480 -24.38 -30.10 16.27
N VAL A 481 -23.57 -29.08 16.56
CA VAL A 481 -24.07 -27.89 17.30
C VAL A 481 -25.08 -27.11 16.46
N ILE A 482 -24.89 -27.11 15.14
CA ILE A 482 -25.76 -26.41 14.18
C ILE A 482 -27.04 -27.22 13.91
N SER A 483 -26.95 -28.55 13.83
CA SER A 483 -28.13 -29.41 13.68
C SER A 483 -29.04 -29.37 14.89
N ASP A 484 -28.47 -29.38 16.10
CA ASP A 484 -29.22 -29.45 17.34
C ASP A 484 -29.97 -28.13 17.60
N TRP A 485 -29.34 -26.98 17.31
CA TRP A 485 -29.98 -25.67 17.36
C TRP A 485 -31.14 -25.52 16.35
N ALA A 486 -30.95 -26.03 15.13
CA ALA A 486 -31.98 -25.97 14.10
C ALA A 486 -33.19 -26.84 14.47
N ALA A 487 -32.94 -28.04 14.99
CA ALA A 487 -33.99 -28.95 15.44
C ALA A 487 -34.79 -28.38 16.63
N ASP A 488 -34.14 -27.67 17.57
CA ASP A 488 -34.79 -27.04 18.72
C ASP A 488 -35.73 -25.89 18.35
N LYS A 489 -35.55 -25.29 17.16
CA LYS A 489 -36.42 -24.20 16.67
C LYS A 489 -37.66 -24.68 15.91
N ILE A 490 -37.66 -25.94 15.46
CA ILE A 490 -38.75 -26.54 14.67
C ILE A 490 -39.56 -27.52 15.53
N ALA A 491 -38.99 -27.95 16.64
CA ALA A 491 -39.62 -28.77 17.65
C ALA A 491 -40.93 -28.09 18.14
N PRO A 492 -42.06 -28.84 18.19
CA PRO A 492 -43.26 -28.38 18.88
C PRO A 492 -42.93 -27.99 20.33
N SER A 493 -43.63 -27.02 20.91
CA SER A 493 -43.30 -26.45 22.23
C SER A 493 -43.28 -27.45 23.40
N TYR A 494 -43.78 -28.67 23.21
CA TYR A 494 -43.73 -29.76 24.19
C TYR A 494 -42.54 -30.72 24.02
N TRP A 495 -41.68 -30.54 23.00
CA TRP A 495 -40.45 -31.30 22.81
C TRP A 495 -39.30 -30.71 23.63
N ARG A 496 -38.51 -31.59 24.24
CA ARG A 496 -37.31 -31.18 24.97
C ARG A 496 -36.23 -30.76 23.98
N PRO A 497 -35.56 -29.61 24.19
CA PRO A 497 -34.42 -29.20 23.38
C PRO A 497 -33.30 -30.25 23.41
N ASN A 498 -32.66 -30.49 22.26
CA ASN A 498 -31.64 -31.52 22.06
C ASN A 498 -30.41 -31.31 22.95
N HIS A 499 -30.10 -30.06 23.31
CA HIS A 499 -29.01 -29.75 24.25
C HIS A 499 -29.29 -30.23 25.70
N GLU A 500 -30.53 -30.60 26.03
CA GLU A 500 -30.94 -31.14 27.32
C GLU A 500 -30.99 -32.68 27.36
N ILE A 501 -30.84 -33.36 26.22
CA ILE A 501 -30.91 -34.82 26.13
C ILE A 501 -29.54 -35.43 26.46
N LYS A 502 -29.33 -35.76 27.74
CA LYS A 502 -28.14 -36.53 28.18
C LYS A 502 -28.39 -38.03 28.04
N VAL A 503 -27.75 -38.64 27.02
CA VAL A 503 -27.45 -40.07 26.80
C VAL A 503 -28.46 -41.08 27.39
N GLY A 504 -29.35 -41.62 26.55
CA GLY A 504 -30.27 -42.69 26.91
C GLY A 504 -29.56 -44.03 27.15
N ILE A 505 -29.89 -44.66 28.27
CA ILE A 505 -29.41 -45.99 28.69
C ILE A 505 -30.00 -47.07 27.77
N LEU A 506 -29.14 -47.89 27.16
CA LEU A 506 -29.51 -49.12 26.43
C LEU A 506 -30.02 -50.17 27.43
N VAL A 507 -31.32 -50.45 27.43
CA VAL A 507 -31.89 -51.59 28.15
C VAL A 507 -31.77 -52.84 27.27
N LYS A 508 -30.86 -53.75 27.63
CA LYS A 508 -30.79 -55.12 27.08
C LYS A 508 -32.04 -55.90 27.49
N LYS A 509 -32.83 -56.38 26.51
CA LYS A 509 -33.83 -57.44 26.75
C LYS A 509 -33.12 -58.73 27.15
N GLY A 510 -33.43 -59.24 28.33
CA GLY A 510 -33.02 -60.58 28.79
C GLY A 510 -33.90 -61.65 28.15
N ASN A 511 -33.27 -62.76 27.74
CA ASN A 511 -33.92 -64.01 27.39
C ASN A 511 -34.53 -64.66 28.64
N SER A 512 -35.71 -65.24 28.51
CA SER A 512 -36.20 -66.30 29.39
C SER A 512 -37.04 -67.26 28.57
N TYR A 513 -36.73 -68.54 28.74
CA TYR A 513 -37.47 -69.70 28.24
C TYR A 513 -38.86 -69.81 28.88
#